data_AF-A0A927T3Y0-F1
#
_entry.id   AF-A0A927T3Y0-F1
#
_cell.length_a   1.000
_cell.length_b   1.000
_cell.length_c   1.000
_cell.angle_alpha   90.00
_cell.angle_beta   90.00
_cell.angle_gamma   90.00
#
_symmetry.space_group_name_H-M   'P 1'
#
loop_
_entity.id
_entity.type
_entity.pdbx_description
1 polymer ?
#
loop_
_entity_poly.entity_id
_entity_poly.type
_entity_poly.pdbx_seq_one_letter_code
_entity_poly.pdbx_strand_id
1 'polypeptide(L)' 'MSKEIALFIAPVIKAVGGNHVYKDKWQISDMKQDEIPLPSREDGEPDWEYMETYMSSIRTRINKLLETL' A
#
# COMPACT_ATOMS: atom_id res chain seq x y z
N MET A 1 -1.04 11.00 -8.86
CA MET A 1 -0.83 9.75 -8.10
C MET A 1 -0.74 8.62 -9.11
N SER A 2 0.37 7.88 -9.14
CA SER A 2 0.59 6.79 -10.11
C SER A 2 -0.07 5.48 -9.66
N LYS A 3 -0.14 4.52 -10.58
CA LYS A 3 -0.67 3.19 -10.31
C LYS A 3 0.19 2.46 -9.27
N GLU A 4 1.49 2.69 -9.29
CA GLU A 4 2.51 2.11 -8.42
C GLU A 4 2.26 2.51 -6.97
N ILE A 5 2.03 3.80 -6.72
CA ILE A 5 1.68 4.31 -5.39
C ILE A 5 0.38 3.66 -4.88
N ALA A 6 -0.65 3.59 -5.72
CA ALA A 6 -1.92 2.95 -5.32
C ALA A 6 -1.74 1.45 -4.99
N LEU A 7 -0.91 0.75 -5.76
CA LEU A 7 -0.60 -0.66 -5.51
C LEU A 7 0.21 -0.89 -4.22
N PHE A 8 0.96 0.12 -3.77
CA PHE A 8 1.63 0.09 -2.46
C PHE A 8 0.62 0.27 -1.32
N ILE A 9 -0.27 1.25 -1.43
CA ILE A 9 -1.15 1.67 -0.33
C ILE A 9 -2.32 0.72 -0.12
N ALA A 10 -2.92 0.18 -1.19
CA ALA A 10 -4.08 -0.71 -1.10
C ALA A 10 -3.89 -1.90 -0.13
N PRO A 11 -2.79 -2.67 -0.17
CA PRO A 11 -2.58 -3.76 0.79
C PRO A 11 -2.34 -3.24 2.22
N VAL A 12 -1.76 -2.06 2.41
CA VAL A 12 -1.59 -1.45 3.74
C VAL A 12 -2.96 -1.10 4.34
N ILE A 13 -3.83 -0.43 3.56
CA ILE A 13 -5.21 -0.13 3.98
C ILE A 13 -5.95 -1.42 4.35
N LYS A 14 -5.81 -2.46 3.53
CA LYS A 14 -6.43 -3.76 3.81
C LYS A 14 -5.90 -4.39 5.10
N ALA A 15 -4.61 -4.24 5.39
CA ALA A 15 -4.01 -4.75 6.61
C ALA A 15 -4.52 -4.00 7.85
N VAL A 16 -4.67 -2.67 7.77
CA VAL A 16 -5.21 -1.83 8.85
C VAL A 16 -6.67 -2.15 9.12
N GLY A 17 -7.50 -2.27 8.07
CA GLY A 17 -8.89 -2.69 8.23
C GLY A 17 -9.03 -4.08 8.87
N GLY A 18 -8.02 -4.94 8.78
CA GLY A 18 -8.05 -6.28 9.35
C GLY A 18 -8.84 -7.28 8.50
N ASN A 19 -8.64 -8.57 8.78
CA ASN A 19 -9.38 -9.64 8.12
C ASN A 19 -10.82 -9.65 8.63
N HIS A 20 -11.69 -8.85 7.99
CA HIS A 20 -13.12 -8.83 8.28
C HIS A 20 -13.71 -10.21 8.01
N VAL A 21 -13.73 -11.07 9.02
CA VAL A 21 -14.77 -12.09 9.13
C VAL A 21 -16.07 -11.30 9.06
N TYR A 22 -16.95 -11.63 8.12
CA TYR A 22 -18.14 -10.86 7.69
C TYR A 22 -18.97 -10.15 8.79
N LYS A 23 -18.85 -10.57 10.05
CA LYS A 23 -19.46 -9.95 11.24
C LYS A 23 -18.79 -8.64 11.70
N ASP A 24 -17.47 -8.51 11.58
CA ASP A 24 -16.71 -7.33 12.06
C ASP A 24 -16.24 -6.51 10.87
N LYS A 25 -17.17 -5.84 10.18
CA LYS A 25 -16.85 -4.95 9.05
C LYS A 25 -16.22 -3.66 9.55
N TRP A 26 -15.22 -3.14 8.83
CA TRP A 26 -14.65 -1.81 9.08
C TRP A 26 -15.76 -0.77 8.95
N GLN A 27 -16.12 -0.10 10.04
CA GLN A 27 -17.10 0.97 9.98
C GLN A 27 -16.43 2.30 9.68
N ILE A 28 -17.22 3.26 9.18
CA ILE A 28 -16.73 4.62 8.89
C ILE A 28 -16.17 5.29 10.16
N SER A 29 -16.71 4.99 11.34
CA SER A 29 -16.17 5.46 12.62
C SER A 29 -14.75 4.99 12.85
N ASP A 30 -14.51 3.71 12.57
CA ASP A 30 -13.23 3.04 12.79
C ASP A 30 -12.21 3.56 11.78
N MET A 31 -12.60 3.66 10.50
CA MET A 31 -11.77 4.23 9.42
C MET A 31 -11.31 5.67 9.70
N LYS A 32 -12.08 6.45 10.47
CA LYS A 32 -11.72 7.82 10.85
C LYS A 32 -10.76 7.88 12.04
N GLN A 33 -10.71 6.83 12.86
CA GLN A 33 -9.83 6.72 14.02
C GLN A 33 -8.53 6.00 13.68
N ASP A 34 -8.57 5.10 12.70
CA ASP A 34 -7.41 4.32 12.31
C ASP A 34 -6.40 5.14 11.51
N GLU A 35 -5.13 4.93 11.83
CA GLU A 35 -3.99 5.54 11.14
C GLU A 35 -3.44 4.56 10.10
N ILE A 36 -3.14 5.06 8.90
CA ILE A 36 -2.50 4.28 7.85
C ILE A 36 -0.98 4.53 7.91
N PRO A 37 -0.17 3.57 8.40
CA PRO A 37 1.27 3.75 8.46
C PRO A 37 1.85 3.74 7.05
N LEU A 38 2.55 4.81 6.69
CA LEU A 38 3.24 4.96 5.42
C LEU A 38 4.73 5.25 5.67
N PRO A 39 5.63 4.90 4.73
CA PRO A 39 6.98 5.40 4.77
C PRO A 39 6.96 6.94 4.73
N SER A 40 7.78 7.58 5.55
CA SER A 40 7.88 9.04 5.64
C SER A 40 9.29 9.51 5.33
N ARG A 41 9.39 10.75 4.85
CA ARG A 41 10.65 11.50 4.73
C ARG A 41 11.03 12.10 6.08
N GLU A 42 12.20 12.74 6.13
CA GLU A 42 12.69 13.40 7.36
C GLU A 42 11.77 14.53 7.83
N ASP A 43 10.99 15.13 6.93
CA ASP A 43 10.00 16.18 7.24
C ASP A 43 8.66 15.63 7.76
N GLY A 44 8.51 14.30 7.84
CA GLY A 44 7.28 13.63 8.26
C GLY A 44 6.24 13.47 7.16
N GLU A 45 6.47 13.99 5.96
CA GLU A 45 5.58 13.79 4.82
C GLU A 45 5.73 12.38 4.25
N PRO A 46 4.66 11.76 3.71
CA PRO A 46 4.76 10.45 3.11
C PRO A 46 5.75 10.40 1.94
N ASP A 47 6.59 9.37 1.89
CA ASP A 47 7.58 9.22 0.84
C ASP A 47 6.98 8.56 -0.42
N TRP A 48 6.31 9.39 -1.23
CA TRP A 48 5.66 8.98 -2.48
C TRP A 48 6.64 8.40 -3.51
N GLU A 49 7.84 8.96 -3.57
CA GLU A 49 8.89 8.53 -4.50
C GLU A 49 9.42 7.14 -4.16
N TYR A 50 9.61 6.86 -2.86
CA TYR A 50 9.95 5.52 -2.40
C TYR A 50 8.87 4.50 -2.77
N MET A 51 7.59 4.80 -2.48
CA MET A 51 6.47 3.90 -2.78
C MET A 51 6.38 3.59 -4.29
N GLU A 52 6.53 4.61 -5.13
CA GLU A 52 6.53 4.47 -6.59
C GLU A 52 7.70 3.63 -7.10
N THR A 53 8.92 3.96 -6.66
CA THR A 53 10.15 3.29 -7.08
C THR A 53 10.17 1.83 -6.65
N TYR A 54 9.74 1.55 -5.43
CA TYR A 54 9.64 0.20 -4.90
C TYR A 54 8.70 -0.67 -5.73
N MET A 55 7.47 -0.21 -5.97
CA MET A 55 6.49 -0.97 -6.77
C MET A 55 6.89 -1.10 -8.24
N SER A 56 7.56 -0.10 -8.80
CA SER A 56 8.15 -0.18 -10.15
C SER A 56 9.21 -1.26 -10.22
N SER A 57 10.11 -1.35 -9.23
CA SER A 57 11.16 -2.37 -9.20
C SER A 57 10.59 -3.79 -9.10
N ILE A 58 9.53 -3.99 -8.32
CA ILE A 58 8.82 -5.27 -8.22
C ILE A 58 8.21 -5.65 -9.57
N ARG A 59 7.52 -4.71 -10.24
CA ARG A 59 6.93 -4.93 -11.55
C ARG A 59 7.99 -5.35 -12.57
N THR A 60 9.09 -4.61 -12.65
CA THR A 60 10.21 -4.93 -13.56
C THR A 60 10.81 -6.31 -13.26
N ARG A 61 11.03 -6.63 -11.99
CA ARG A 61 11.53 -7.95 -11.57
C ARG A 61 10.59 -9.07 -12.00
N ILE A 62 9.28 -8.92 -11.78
CA ILE A 62 8.28 -9.93 -12.14
C ILE A 62 8.23 -10.11 -13.65
N ASN A 63 8.20 -9.02 -14.44
CA ASN A 63 8.19 -9.11 -15.90
C ASN A 63 9.43 -9.87 -16.42
N LYS A 64 10.61 -9.56 -15.88
CA LYS A 64 11.84 -10.28 -16.24
C LYS A 64 11.76 -11.77 -15.90
N LEU A 65 11.17 -12.13 -14.76
CA LEU A 65 10.98 -13.54 -14.39
C LEU A 65 10.01 -14.25 -15.34
N LEU A 66 8.94 -13.58 -15.75
CA LEU A 66 7.97 -14.12 -16.72
C LEU A 66 8.58 -14.31 -18.11
N GLU A 67 9.51 -13.46 -18.52
CA GLU A 67 10.26 -13.61 -19.78
C GLU A 67 11.25 -14.78 -19.77
N THR A 68 11.66 -15.25 -18.58
CA THR A 68 12.59 -16.38 -18.42
C THR A 68 11.91 -17.74 -18.28
N LEU A 69 10.57 -17.77 -18.19
CA LEU A 69 9.75 -19.00 -18.16
C LEU A 69 9.36 -19.42 -19.58
#